data_AF-R1HRD0-F1
#
_entry.id   AF-R1HRD0-F1
#
_cell.length_a   1.000
_cell.length_b   1.000
_cell.length_c   1.000
_cell.angle_alpha   90.00
_cell.angle_beta   90.00
_cell.angle_gamma   90.00
#
_symmetry.space_group_name_H-M   'P 1'
#
loop_
_entity.id
_entity.type
_entity.pdbx_description
1 polymer ?
#
loop_
_entity_poly.entity_id
_entity_poly.type
_entity_poly.pdbx_seq_one_letter_code
_entity_poly.pdbx_strand_id
1 'polypeptide(L)'
;MTGEHERYARYLLEFANVSDDDEPELVRAVLTDPDRVMAESAVVRHLDLRAAALLAGHGFPAWAARMGALVLDHRFPAQRLREWVLLRAITHDEGWLASELTSASDWLQRRACAVPAALTVLAEHGRTRRVRTAARRAREGV
;
A
#
# COMPACT_ATOMS: atom_id res chain seq x y z
N MET A 1 17.18 15.00 -19.80
CA MET A 1 16.64 14.26 -18.64
C MET A 1 17.38 14.79 -17.43
N THR A 2 16.66 15.19 -16.38
CA THR A 2 17.28 15.67 -15.13
C THR A 2 17.81 14.46 -14.35
N GLY A 3 18.85 14.65 -13.53
CA GLY A 3 19.42 13.56 -12.73
C GLY A 3 18.45 12.94 -11.72
N GLU A 4 17.34 13.59 -11.41
CA GLU A 4 16.25 13.05 -10.58
C GLU A 4 15.57 11.85 -11.26
N HIS A 5 15.19 11.97 -12.53
CA HIS A 5 14.52 10.88 -13.26
C HIS A 5 15.40 9.63 -13.37
N GLU A 6 16.71 9.82 -13.54
CA GLU A 6 17.69 8.73 -13.59
C GLU A 6 17.88 8.06 -12.22
N ARG A 7 17.96 8.85 -11.12
CA ARG A 7 17.99 8.30 -9.76
C ARG A 7 16.73 7.51 -9.43
N TYR A 8 15.56 8.05 -9.76
CA TYR A 8 14.29 7.36 -9.55
C TYR A 8 14.24 6.03 -10.31
N ALA A 9 14.59 6.03 -11.60
CA ALA A 9 14.63 4.81 -12.41
C ALA A 9 15.61 3.77 -11.84
N ARG A 10 16.77 4.21 -11.36
CA ARG A 10 17.74 3.36 -10.69
C ARG A 10 17.18 2.73 -9.42
N TYR A 11 16.50 3.48 -8.55
CA TYR A 11 15.87 2.92 -7.35
C TYR A 11 14.81 1.88 -7.68
N LEU A 12 14.00 2.10 -8.72
CA LEU A 12 13.03 1.09 -9.15
C LEU A 12 13.71 -0.20 -9.61
N LEU A 13 14.85 -0.09 -10.31
CA LEU A 13 15.61 -1.25 -10.75
C LEU A 13 16.27 -1.98 -9.57
N GLU A 14 16.85 -1.25 -8.62
CA GLU A 14 17.45 -1.83 -7.41
C GLU A 14 16.39 -2.57 -6.59
N PHE A 15 15.22 -1.97 -6.35
CA PHE A 15 14.10 -2.62 -5.66
C PHE A 15 13.56 -3.85 -6.40
N ALA A 16 13.53 -3.83 -7.74
CA ALA A 16 13.08 -4.98 -8.51
C ALA A 16 14.01 -6.20 -8.39
N ASN A 17 15.28 -5.99 -8.02
CA ASN A 17 16.30 -7.04 -7.94
C ASN A 17 16.79 -7.33 -6.52
N VAL A 18 16.31 -6.60 -5.51
CA VAL A 18 16.76 -6.76 -4.13
C VAL A 18 16.31 -8.10 -3.55
N SER A 19 17.17 -8.74 -2.76
CA SER A 19 16.82 -9.92 -1.99
C SER A 19 15.95 -9.56 -0.77
N ASP A 20 15.27 -10.55 -0.21
CA ASP A 20 14.45 -10.35 1.00
C ASP A 20 15.28 -9.94 2.24
N ASP A 21 16.56 -10.32 2.26
CA ASP A 21 17.51 -10.03 3.33
C ASP A 21 18.09 -8.62 3.21
N ASP A 22 18.35 -8.17 1.98
CA ASP A 22 18.93 -6.83 1.70
C ASP A 22 17.86 -5.73 1.57
N GLU A 23 16.58 -6.10 1.38
CA GLU A 23 15.46 -5.16 1.24
C GLU A 23 15.43 -4.07 2.32
N PRO A 24 15.58 -4.37 3.63
CA PRO A 24 15.57 -3.36 4.68
C PRO A 24 16.66 -2.29 4.53
N GLU A 25 17.85 -2.71 4.13
CA GLU A 25 19.00 -1.82 3.97
C GLU A 25 18.80 -0.91 2.75
N LEU A 26 18.30 -1.47 1.64
CA LEU A 26 18.00 -0.67 0.46
C LEU A 26 16.90 0.37 0.74
N VAL A 27 15.82 0.00 1.43
CA VAL A 27 14.77 0.95 1.83
C VAL A 27 15.37 2.08 2.67
N ARG A 28 16.20 1.75 3.66
CA ARG A 28 16.86 2.75 4.51
C ARG A 28 17.75 3.68 3.68
N ALA A 29 18.58 3.13 2.80
CA ALA A 29 19.47 3.91 1.94
C ALA A 29 18.69 4.87 1.04
N VAL A 30 17.61 4.41 0.39
CA VAL A 30 16.78 5.26 -0.48
C VAL A 30 16.13 6.40 0.29
N LEU A 31 15.65 6.14 1.50
CA LEU A 31 15.00 7.16 2.35
C LEU A 31 15.98 8.26 2.85
N THR A 32 17.29 8.08 2.67
CA THR A 32 18.29 9.11 2.95
C THR A 32 18.57 10.04 1.76
N ASP A 33 17.98 9.79 0.58
CA ASP A 33 18.15 10.69 -0.58
C ASP A 33 17.60 12.10 -0.24
N PRO A 34 18.35 13.17 -0.59
CA PRO A 34 17.94 14.54 -0.30
C PRO A 34 16.61 14.94 -0.95
N ASP A 35 16.25 14.33 -2.08
CA ASP A 35 14.94 14.46 -2.67
C ASP A 35 13.95 13.48 -2.00
N ARG A 36 13.42 13.94 -0.88
CA ARG A 36 12.48 13.18 -0.06
C ARG A 36 11.23 12.74 -0.84
N VAL A 37 10.72 13.56 -1.76
CA VAL A 37 9.49 13.26 -2.50
C VAL A 37 9.74 12.10 -3.48
N MET A 38 10.86 12.16 -4.21
CA MET A 38 11.28 11.08 -5.10
C MET A 38 11.54 9.78 -4.31
N ALA A 39 12.28 9.86 -3.22
CA ALA A 39 12.62 8.72 -2.36
C ALA A 39 11.38 8.02 -1.80
N GLU A 40 10.48 8.78 -1.17
CA GLU A 40 9.25 8.25 -0.60
C GLU A 40 8.35 7.64 -1.69
N SER A 41 8.33 8.22 -2.90
CA SER A 41 7.58 7.68 -4.04
C SER A 41 8.15 6.34 -4.54
N ALA A 42 9.47 6.20 -4.59
CA ALA A 42 10.13 4.95 -4.98
C ALA A 42 9.85 3.84 -3.95
N VAL A 43 9.97 4.16 -2.67
CA VAL A 43 9.65 3.23 -1.57
C VAL A 43 8.17 2.84 -1.59
N VAL A 44 7.25 3.79 -1.76
CA VAL A 44 5.80 3.47 -1.87
C VAL A 44 5.52 2.57 -3.06
N ARG A 45 6.16 2.80 -4.21
CA ARG A 45 6.02 1.92 -5.38
C ARG A 45 6.49 0.51 -5.06
N HIS A 46 7.63 0.36 -4.39
CA HIS A 46 8.14 -0.94 -3.95
C HIS A 46 7.17 -1.63 -2.97
N LEU A 47 6.76 -0.93 -1.91
CA LEU A 47 5.78 -1.44 -0.94
C LEU A 47 4.48 -1.89 -1.61
N ASP A 48 3.97 -1.12 -2.57
CA ASP A 48 2.76 -1.48 -3.33
C ASP A 48 2.90 -2.81 -4.08
N LEU A 49 4.05 -3.04 -4.72
CA LEU A 49 4.30 -4.28 -5.48
C LEU A 49 4.51 -5.46 -4.53
N ARG A 50 5.32 -5.28 -3.49
CA ARG A 50 5.67 -6.34 -2.55
C ARG A 50 4.48 -6.75 -1.68
N ALA A 51 3.71 -5.78 -1.17
CA ALA A 51 2.49 -6.04 -0.41
C ALA A 51 1.46 -6.82 -1.24
N ALA A 52 1.29 -6.47 -2.52
CA ALA A 52 0.39 -7.19 -3.42
C ALA A 52 0.81 -8.66 -3.58
N ALA A 53 2.10 -8.92 -3.76
CA ALA A 53 2.63 -10.28 -3.89
C ALA A 53 2.48 -11.11 -2.60
N LEU A 54 2.62 -10.48 -1.44
CA LEU A 54 2.53 -11.15 -0.14
C LEU A 54 1.11 -11.22 0.45
N LEU A 55 0.14 -10.53 -0.13
CA LEU A 55 -1.17 -10.26 0.48
C LEU A 55 -1.93 -11.52 0.93
N ALA A 56 -1.79 -12.63 0.22
CA ALA A 56 -2.40 -13.91 0.56
C ALA A 56 -1.50 -14.80 1.44
N GLY A 57 -0.19 -14.56 1.46
CA GLY A 57 0.79 -15.43 2.13
C GLY A 57 0.94 -15.12 3.63
N HIS A 58 1.46 -16.08 4.39
CA HIS A 58 1.74 -15.92 5.83
C HIS A 58 2.94 -15.00 6.12
N GLY A 59 3.75 -14.64 5.11
CA GLY A 59 4.92 -13.78 5.28
C GLY A 59 4.60 -12.29 5.45
N PHE A 60 3.40 -11.86 5.06
CA PHE A 60 3.04 -10.43 5.09
C PHE A 60 3.12 -9.80 6.49
N PRO A 61 2.61 -10.39 7.59
CA PRO A 61 2.63 -9.72 8.88
C PRO A 61 4.06 -9.43 9.37
N ALA A 62 4.96 -10.39 9.23
CA ALA A 62 6.37 -10.21 9.58
C ALA A 62 7.05 -9.14 8.71
N TRP A 63 6.80 -9.19 7.39
CA TRP A 63 7.31 -8.19 6.46
C TRP A 63 6.77 -6.77 6.76
N ALA A 64 5.47 -6.63 7.02
CA ALA A 64 4.84 -5.35 7.32
C ALA A 64 5.35 -4.75 8.64
N ALA A 65 5.56 -5.57 9.68
CA ALA A 65 6.16 -5.12 10.93
C ALA A 65 7.60 -4.58 10.71
N ARG A 66 8.41 -5.33 9.95
CA ARG A 66 9.79 -4.93 9.60
C ARG A 66 9.82 -3.62 8.82
N MET A 67 9.01 -3.50 7.77
CA MET A 67 8.92 -2.27 6.97
C MET A 67 8.37 -1.10 7.78
N GLY A 68 7.40 -1.35 8.67
CA GLY A 68 6.79 -0.33 9.53
C GLY A 68 7.80 0.39 10.42
N ALA A 69 8.78 -0.35 10.95
CA ALA A 69 9.87 0.24 11.73
C ALA A 69 10.77 1.17 10.89
N LEU A 70 11.00 0.84 9.62
CA LEU A 70 11.87 1.63 8.73
C LEU A 70 11.19 2.91 8.24
N VAL A 71 9.88 2.86 8.03
CA VAL A 71 9.15 3.97 7.42
C VAL A 71 8.46 4.89 8.44
N LEU A 72 8.63 4.65 9.74
CA LEU A 72 7.87 5.32 10.80
C LEU A 72 7.90 6.85 10.69
N ASP A 73 9.08 7.41 10.38
CA ASP A 73 9.31 8.86 10.25
C ASP A 73 8.92 9.44 8.87
N HIS A 74 8.48 8.58 7.95
CA HIS A 74 8.12 8.90 6.58
C HIS A 74 6.61 8.76 6.39
N ARG A 75 5.89 9.89 6.57
CA ARG A 75 4.42 9.93 6.62
C ARG A 75 3.75 9.19 5.45
N PHE A 76 4.22 9.40 4.21
CA PHE A 76 3.57 8.80 3.04
C PHE A 76 3.79 7.29 2.94
N PRO A 77 5.03 6.76 2.99
CA PRO A 77 5.26 5.32 3.09
C PRO A 77 4.59 4.66 4.29
N ALA A 78 4.64 5.27 5.48
CA ALA A 78 3.99 4.74 6.68
C ALA A 78 2.46 4.64 6.54
N GLN A 79 1.83 5.68 5.97
CA GLN A 79 0.41 5.64 5.69
C GLN A 79 0.08 4.55 4.69
N ARG A 80 0.83 4.44 3.58
CA ARG A 80 0.57 3.42 2.57
C ARG A 80 0.71 2.01 3.13
N LEU A 81 1.70 1.76 3.98
CA LEU A 81 1.87 0.45 4.60
C LEU A 81 0.69 0.11 5.53
N ARG A 82 0.20 1.08 6.34
CA ARG A 82 -1.02 0.88 7.16
C ARG A 82 -2.24 0.56 6.31
N GLU A 83 -2.39 1.21 5.16
CA GLU A 83 -3.49 0.93 4.24
C GLU A 83 -3.41 -0.49 3.67
N TRP A 84 -2.20 -1.00 3.37
CA TRP A 84 -2.02 -2.40 2.98
C TRP A 84 -2.35 -3.39 4.10
N VAL A 85 -1.98 -3.08 5.35
CA VAL A 85 -2.35 -3.89 6.52
C VAL A 85 -3.87 -3.95 6.66
N LEU A 86 -4.56 -2.81 6.55
CA LEU A 86 -6.03 -2.78 6.58
C LEU A 86 -6.65 -3.53 5.40
N LEU A 87 -6.10 -3.39 4.18
CA LEU A 87 -6.59 -4.16 3.03
C LEU A 87 -6.50 -5.66 3.28
N ARG A 88 -5.38 -6.13 3.86
CA ARG A 88 -5.22 -7.53 4.22
C ARG A 88 -6.28 -7.97 5.23
N ALA A 89 -6.48 -7.19 6.29
CA ALA A 89 -7.49 -7.50 7.30
C ALA A 89 -8.89 -7.62 6.68
N ILE A 90 -9.25 -6.74 5.74
CA ILE A 90 -10.51 -6.83 4.98
C ILE A 90 -10.54 -8.08 4.09
N THR A 91 -9.45 -8.37 3.38
CA THR A 91 -9.36 -9.53 2.46
C THR A 91 -9.54 -10.86 3.18
N HIS A 92 -9.02 -10.99 4.41
CA HIS A 92 -9.13 -12.21 5.22
C HIS A 92 -10.24 -12.15 6.27
N ASP A 93 -11.04 -11.07 6.26
CA ASP A 93 -12.08 -10.78 7.25
C ASP A 93 -11.59 -10.81 8.71
N GLU A 94 -10.36 -10.36 8.93
CA GLU A 94 -9.65 -10.35 10.22
C GLU A 94 -9.87 -9.02 10.97
N GLY A 95 -11.03 -8.86 11.61
CA GLY A 95 -11.22 -7.86 12.68
C GLY A 95 -11.00 -6.40 12.27
N TRP A 96 -11.49 -6.00 11.09
CA TRP A 96 -11.42 -4.63 10.59
C TRP A 96 -12.70 -3.84 10.93
N LEU A 97 -12.58 -2.52 11.10
CA LEU A 97 -13.73 -1.65 11.33
C LEU A 97 -14.16 -0.90 10.06
N ALA A 98 -15.47 -0.79 9.84
CA ALA A 98 -16.01 -0.01 8.73
C ALA A 98 -15.58 1.47 8.76
N SER A 99 -15.36 2.04 9.96
CA SER A 99 -14.85 3.41 10.13
C SER A 99 -13.42 3.57 9.64
N GLU A 100 -12.56 2.56 9.81
CA GLU A 100 -11.19 2.57 9.30
C GLU A 100 -11.20 2.57 7.76
N LEU A 101 -12.07 1.77 7.14
CA LEU A 101 -12.21 1.73 5.69
C LEU A 101 -12.76 3.04 5.11
N THR A 102 -13.78 3.62 5.74
CA THR A 102 -14.44 4.84 5.24
C THR A 102 -13.60 6.11 5.44
N SER A 103 -12.74 6.13 6.46
CA SER A 103 -11.78 7.23 6.69
C SER A 103 -10.48 7.10 5.88
N ALA A 104 -10.20 5.93 5.30
CA ALA A 104 -9.01 5.69 4.49
C ALA A 104 -8.98 6.46 3.16
N SER A 105 -7.82 6.45 2.50
CA SER A 105 -7.66 7.15 1.23
C SER A 105 -8.47 6.54 0.09
N ASP A 106 -8.69 7.35 -0.95
CA ASP A 106 -9.30 6.90 -2.21
C ASP A 106 -8.49 5.78 -2.88
N TRP A 107 -7.19 5.68 -2.62
CA TRP A 107 -6.37 4.58 -3.13
C TRP A 107 -6.77 3.25 -2.46
N LEU A 108 -6.90 3.23 -1.13
CA LEU A 108 -7.27 2.01 -0.41
C LEU A 108 -8.69 1.59 -0.75
N GLN A 109 -9.64 2.53 -0.68
CA GLN A 109 -11.05 2.23 -0.94
C GLN A 109 -11.26 1.69 -2.36
N ARG A 110 -10.52 2.19 -3.35
CA ARG A 110 -10.57 1.63 -4.71
C ARG A 110 -10.05 0.19 -4.79
N ARG A 111 -9.02 -0.17 -4.03
CA ARG A 111 -8.53 -1.56 -3.95
C ARG A 111 -9.52 -2.46 -3.22
N ALA A 112 -10.10 -1.97 -2.12
CA ALA A 112 -11.10 -2.71 -1.36
C ALA A 112 -12.40 -2.97 -2.15
N CYS A 113 -12.70 -2.22 -3.22
CA CYS A 113 -13.79 -2.57 -4.15
C CYS A 113 -13.63 -3.94 -4.85
N ALA A 114 -12.48 -4.61 -4.75
CA ALA A 114 -12.30 -5.97 -5.23
C ALA A 114 -12.55 -7.04 -4.14
N VAL A 115 -12.86 -6.63 -2.91
CA VAL A 115 -13.02 -7.53 -1.76
C VAL A 115 -14.51 -7.57 -1.36
N PRO A 116 -15.20 -8.72 -1.44
CA PRO A 116 -16.64 -8.82 -1.14
C PRO A 116 -17.06 -8.22 0.21
N ALA A 117 -16.28 -8.48 1.27
CA ALA A 117 -16.55 -7.99 2.63
C ALA A 117 -16.64 -6.45 2.71
N ALA A 118 -15.93 -5.73 1.84
CA ALA A 118 -15.92 -4.26 1.81
C ALA A 118 -17.08 -3.64 1.04
N LEU A 119 -17.75 -4.38 0.16
CA LEU A 119 -18.61 -3.81 -0.89
C LEU A 119 -19.81 -3.07 -0.33
N THR A 120 -20.48 -3.62 0.68
CA THR A 120 -21.64 -2.97 1.31
C THR A 120 -21.23 -1.64 1.96
N VAL A 121 -20.16 -1.64 2.76
CA VAL A 121 -19.64 -0.43 3.41
C VAL A 121 -19.27 0.63 2.38
N LEU A 122 -18.56 0.26 1.30
CA LEU A 122 -18.11 1.21 0.28
C LEU A 122 -19.24 1.70 -0.62
N ALA A 123 -20.25 0.89 -0.91
CA ALA A 123 -21.41 1.28 -1.72
C ALA A 123 -22.24 2.40 -1.09
N GLU A 124 -22.25 2.44 0.25
CA GLU A 124 -23.01 3.39 1.06
C GLU A 124 -22.14 4.57 1.49
N HIS A 125 -20.96 4.28 2.05
CA HIS A 125 -20.14 5.24 2.78
C HIS A 125 -18.76 5.49 2.14
N GLY A 126 -18.51 4.94 0.94
CA GLY A 126 -17.28 5.22 0.20
C GLY A 126 -17.05 6.72 0.05
N ARG A 127 -15.81 7.17 0.24
CA ARG A 127 -15.43 8.58 0.34
C ARG A 127 -15.82 9.38 -0.89
N THR A 128 -15.62 8.81 -2.08
CA THR A 128 -15.97 9.46 -3.35
C THR A 128 -17.16 8.79 -4.02
N ARG A 129 -17.87 9.56 -4.85
CA ARG A 129 -18.93 9.03 -5.72
C ARG A 129 -18.41 7.87 -6.60
N ARG A 130 -17.17 7.97 -7.10
CA ARG A 130 -16.55 6.93 -7.93
C ARG A 130 -16.39 5.63 -7.16
N VAL A 131 -15.93 5.68 -5.91
CA VAL A 131 -15.83 4.49 -5.03
C VAL A 131 -17.21 3.89 -4.80
N ARG A 132 -18.20 4.70 -4.39
CA ARG A 132 -19.57 4.23 -4.13
C ARG A 132 -20.18 3.53 -5.35
N THR A 133 -20.05 4.12 -6.53
CA THR A 133 -20.55 3.52 -7.77
C THR A 133 -19.81 2.23 -8.13
N ALA A 134 -18.49 2.19 -7.98
CA ALA A 134 -17.71 0.99 -8.27
C ALA A 134 -18.10 -0.17 -7.34
N ALA A 135 -18.26 0.09 -6.04
CA ALA A 135 -18.66 -0.90 -5.05
C ALA A 135 -20.07 -1.45 -5.31
N ARG A 136 -21.04 -0.59 -5.68
CA ARG A 136 -22.40 -1.04 -6.05
C ARG A 136 -22.38 -2.00 -7.23
N ARG A 137 -21.65 -1.64 -8.30
CA ARG A 137 -21.51 -2.49 -9.49
C ARG A 137 -20.83 -3.82 -9.17
N ALA A 138 -19.76 -3.78 -8.36
CA ALA A 138 -19.07 -5.00 -7.96
C ALA A 138 -20.00 -5.92 -7.14
N ARG A 139 -20.82 -5.35 -6.25
CA ARG A 139 -21.77 -6.12 -5.42
C ARG A 139 -22.86 -6.81 -6.24
N GLU A 140 -23.31 -6.20 -7.33
CA GLU A 140 -24.31 -6.78 -8.24
C GLU A 140 -23.75 -7.94 -9.08
N GLY A 141 -22.43 -8.09 -9.16
CA GLY A 141 -21.74 -9.14 -9.90
C GLY A 141 -21.11 -10.25 -9.05
N VAL A 142 -21.27 -10.21 -7.72
CA VAL A 142 -20.91 -11.29 -6.77
C VAL A 142 -22.13 -12.19 -6.58
#